data_AF-A0A0G0PWV3-F1
#
_entry.id   AF-A0A0G0PWV3-F1
#
_cell.length_a   1.000
_cell.length_b   1.000
_cell.length_c   1.000
_cell.angle_alpha   90.00
_cell.angle_beta   90.00
_cell.angle_gamma   90.00
#
_symmetry.space_group_name_H-M   'P 1'
#
loop_
_entity.id
_entity.type
_entity.pdbx_description
1 polymer ?
#
loop_
_entity_poly.entity_id
_entity_poly.type
_entity_poly.pdbx_seq_one_letter_code
_entity_poly.pdbx_strand_id
1 'polypeptide(L)'
;MQIKILGPGCPNCKKLEAHTKKALEELKMEAEIEKVTDIQDIVSYGVMSTPALVIDEKVVVSGSVPDVKEIKDLLKGGSAENNKCGGCSCGGSC
;
A
#
# COMPACT_ATOMS: atom_id res chain seq x y z
N MET A 1 8.36 -10.62 -5.08
CA MET A 1 7.89 -9.29 -4.63
C MET A 1 8.35 -9.07 -3.19
N GLN A 2 8.84 -7.90 -2.83
CA GLN A 2 9.14 -7.58 -1.42
C GLN A 2 8.05 -6.69 -0.84
N ILE A 3 7.57 -6.99 0.36
CA ILE A 3 6.60 -6.19 1.09
C ILE A 3 7.20 -5.81 2.43
N LYS A 4 7.46 -4.52 2.62
CA LYS A 4 8.01 -3.99 3.86
C LYS A 4 6.93 -3.28 4.66
N ILE A 5 6.75 -3.68 5.91
CA ILE A 5 5.83 -3.06 6.85
C ILE A 5 6.64 -2.19 7.80
N LEU A 6 6.50 -0.88 7.62
CA LEU A 6 7.16 0.14 8.43
C LEU A 6 6.21 0.52 9.58
N GLY A 7 6.54 0.13 10.81
CA GLY A 7 5.78 0.60 11.96
C GLY A 7 6.18 0.04 13.32
N PRO A 8 5.88 0.77 14.41
CA PRO A 8 6.31 0.44 15.78
C PRO A 8 5.54 -0.72 16.44
N GLY A 9 4.90 -1.61 15.66
CA GLY A 9 4.23 -2.80 16.20
C GLY A 9 2.80 -2.60 16.71
N CYS A 10 2.03 -1.67 16.13
CA CYS A 10 0.62 -1.48 16.48
C CYS A 10 -0.26 -2.70 16.09
N PRO A 11 -1.41 -2.94 16.75
CA PRO A 11 -2.34 -4.02 16.40
C PRO A 11 -2.83 -3.95 14.94
N ASN A 12 -2.88 -2.72 14.40
CA ASN A 12 -3.21 -2.45 13.01
C ASN A 12 -2.16 -3.00 12.02
N CYS A 13 -0.87 -2.98 12.35
CA CYS A 13 0.19 -3.57 11.51
C CYS A 13 0.02 -5.08 11.37
N LYS A 14 -0.40 -5.77 12.44
CA LYS A 14 -0.66 -7.23 12.41
C LYS A 14 -1.83 -7.57 11.50
N LYS A 15 -2.90 -6.75 11.50
CA LYS A 15 -4.04 -6.92 10.59
C LYS A 15 -3.63 -6.76 9.13
N LEU A 16 -2.85 -5.72 8.83
CA LEU A 16 -2.30 -5.46 7.49
C LEU A 16 -1.50 -6.65 6.96
N GLU A 17 -0.61 -7.21 7.78
CA GLU A 17 0.17 -8.40 7.42
C GLU A 17 -0.73 -9.59 7.10
N ALA A 18 -1.72 -9.88 7.96
CA ALA A 18 -2.66 -10.98 7.75
C ALA A 18 -3.48 -10.81 6.47
N HIS A 19 -3.91 -9.57 6.17
CA HIS A 19 -4.63 -9.26 4.94
C HIS A 19 -3.75 -9.45 3.71
N THR A 20 -2.49 -9.00 3.80
CA THR A 20 -1.50 -9.14 2.73
C THR A 20 -1.20 -10.61 2.44
N LYS A 21 -0.95 -11.43 3.46
CA LYS A 21 -0.77 -12.88 3.29
C LYS A 21 -1.95 -13.52 2.57
N LYS A 22 -3.18 -13.25 3.03
CA LYS A 22 -4.39 -13.78 2.38
C LYS A 22 -4.50 -13.35 0.93
N ALA A 23 -4.22 -12.08 0.63
CA ALA A 23 -4.23 -11.57 -0.73
C ALA A 23 -3.22 -12.31 -1.63
N LEU A 24 -2.00 -12.53 -1.14
CA LEU A 24 -0.95 -13.26 -1.85
C LEU A 24 -1.30 -14.72 -2.09
N GLU A 25 -1.86 -15.40 -1.09
CA GLU A 25 -2.31 -16.79 -1.19
C GLU A 25 -3.42 -16.94 -2.25
N GLU A 26 -4.41 -16.04 -2.26
CA GLU A 26 -5.48 -16.05 -3.25
C GLU A 26 -4.99 -15.75 -4.67
N LEU A 27 -3.97 -14.90 -4.80
CA LEU A 27 -3.34 -14.55 -6.08
C LEU A 27 -2.28 -15.57 -6.51
N LYS A 28 -1.93 -16.53 -5.64
CA LYS A 28 -0.80 -17.46 -5.82
C LYS A 28 0.50 -16.75 -6.20
N MET A 29 0.76 -15.61 -5.55
CA MET A 29 1.99 -14.84 -5.74
C MET A 29 2.89 -14.98 -4.53
N GLU A 30 4.18 -15.20 -4.77
CA GLU A 30 5.18 -15.23 -3.70
C GLU A 30 5.69 -13.81 -3.43
N ALA A 31 5.41 -13.32 -2.22
CA ALA A 31 6.00 -12.09 -1.70
C ALA A 31 6.61 -12.30 -0.33
N GLU A 32 7.75 -11.64 -0.11
CA GLU A 32 8.49 -11.67 1.14
C GLU A 32 8.02 -10.53 2.03
N ILE A 33 7.58 -10.85 3.25
CA ILE A 33 7.10 -9.83 4.20
C ILE A 33 8.20 -9.53 5.20
N GLU A 34 8.75 -8.33 5.13
CA GLU A 34 9.77 -7.82 6.03
C GLU A 34 9.18 -6.74 6.95
N LYS A 35 9.47 -6.81 8.25
CA LYS A 35 9.09 -5.77 9.20
C LYS A 35 10.28 -4.87 9.45
N VAL A 36 10.14 -3.63 9.03
CA VAL A 36 11.16 -2.63 9.24
C VAL A 36 10.77 -1.80 10.46
N THR A 37 11.48 -2.01 11.56
CA THR A 37 11.38 -1.21 12.78
C THR A 37 12.45 -0.12 12.85
N ASP A 38 13.35 -0.10 11.86
CA ASP A 38 14.46 0.84 11.84
C ASP A 38 14.01 2.24 11.45
N ILE A 39 14.34 3.21 12.29
CA ILE A 39 13.95 4.61 12.10
C ILE A 39 14.68 5.20 10.88
N GLN A 40 15.92 4.76 10.59
CA GLN A 40 16.71 5.28 9.48
C GLN A 40 16.06 4.93 8.15
N ASP A 41 15.61 3.68 7.98
CA ASP A 41 14.84 3.26 6.80
C ASP A 41 13.54 4.08 6.67
N ILE A 42 12.75 4.20 7.74
CA ILE A 42 11.47 4.95 7.71
C ILE A 42 11.65 6.38 7.19
N VAL A 43 12.69 7.07 7.68
CA VAL A 43 13.02 8.44 7.26
C VAL A 43 13.52 8.48 5.82
N SER A 44 14.32 7.49 5.41
CA SER A 44 14.84 7.36 4.04
C SER A 44 13.71 7.18 3.02
N TYR A 45 12.66 6.41 3.38
CA TYR A 45 11.44 6.27 2.57
C TYR A 45 10.50 7.49 2.63
N GLY A 46 10.81 8.51 3.42
CA GLY A 46 9.98 9.73 3.54
C GLY A 46 8.64 9.51 4.26
N VAL A 47 8.50 8.41 5.00
CA VAL A 47 7.25 8.09 5.71
C VAL A 47 7.21 8.90 7.01
N MET A 48 6.48 10.01 7.00
CA MET A 48 6.26 10.80 8.23
C MET A 48 5.15 10.25 9.14
N SER A 49 4.34 9.31 8.63
CA SER A 49 3.21 8.74 9.38
C SER A 49 3.19 7.21 9.27
N THR A 50 3.56 6.55 10.36
CA THR A 50 3.41 5.11 10.53
C THR A 50 2.00 4.76 10.98
N PRO A 51 1.40 3.63 10.55
CA PRO A 51 2.02 2.55 9.78
C PRO A 51 2.07 2.80 8.28
N ALA A 52 3.12 2.30 7.62
CA ALA A 52 3.22 2.32 6.16
C ALA A 52 3.48 0.93 5.57
N LEU A 53 2.91 0.71 4.39
CA LEU A 53 3.11 -0.47 3.56
C LEU A 53 3.93 -0.06 2.35
N VAL A 54 5.05 -0.74 2.16
CA VAL A 54 5.93 -0.61 0.99
C VAL A 54 5.88 -1.91 0.23
N ILE A 55 5.71 -1.84 -1.09
CA ILE A 55 5.75 -2.99 -2.00
C ILE A 55 6.81 -2.68 -3.04
N ASP A 56 7.80 -3.55 -3.20
CA ASP A 56 8.88 -3.43 -4.18
C ASP A 56 9.62 -2.08 -4.06
N GLU A 57 10.00 -1.72 -2.82
CA GLU A 57 10.62 -0.44 -2.45
C GLU A 57 9.76 0.82 -2.72
N LYS A 58 8.50 0.66 -3.12
CA LYS A 58 7.56 1.76 -3.34
C LYS A 58 6.53 1.86 -2.22
N VAL A 59 6.40 3.05 -1.62
CA VAL A 59 5.34 3.32 -0.65
C VAL A 59 4.00 3.32 -1.38
N VAL A 60 3.13 2.36 -1.04
CA VAL A 60 1.78 2.28 -1.60
C VAL A 60 0.73 2.82 -0.65
N VAL A 61 0.98 2.70 0.66
CA VAL A 61 0.08 3.21 1.70
C VAL A 61 0.90 3.76 2.86
N SER A 62 0.47 4.91 3.37
CA SER A 62 1.02 5.54 4.57
C SER A 62 -0.12 6.06 5.44
N GLY A 63 -0.11 5.73 6.74
CA GLY A 63 -1.09 6.22 7.72
C GLY A 63 -2.46 5.54 7.68
N SER A 64 -2.64 4.44 6.94
CA SER A 64 -3.92 3.72 6.84
C SER A 64 -3.74 2.22 6.65
N VAL A 65 -4.76 1.44 7.01
CA VAL A 65 -4.76 -0.02 6.83
C VAL A 65 -5.81 -0.40 5.77
N PRO A 66 -5.39 -0.71 4.53
CA PRO A 66 -6.29 -1.20 3.50
C PRO A 66 -6.87 -2.58 3.82
N ASP A 67 -8.03 -2.84 3.24
CA ASP A 67 -8.70 -4.14 3.30
C ASP A 67 -8.07 -5.16 2.34
N VAL A 68 -8.38 -6.44 2.51
CA VAL A 68 -7.82 -7.52 1.66
C VAL A 68 -8.11 -7.27 0.17
N LYS A 69 -9.28 -6.71 -0.15
CA LYS A 69 -9.66 -6.36 -1.53
C LYS A 69 -8.78 -5.26 -2.12
N GLU A 70 -8.55 -4.19 -1.36
CA GLU A 70 -7.69 -3.06 -1.74
C GLU A 70 -6.25 -3.54 -1.96
N ILE A 71 -5.71 -4.39 -1.07
CA ILE A 71 -4.36 -4.93 -1.23
C ILE A 71 -4.24 -5.76 -2.50
N LYS A 72 -5.24 -6.60 -2.80
CA LYS A 72 -5.29 -7.34 -4.08
C LYS A 72 -5.31 -6.40 -5.28
N ASP A 73 -6.04 -5.29 -5.18
CA ASP A 73 -6.10 -4.29 -6.25
C ASP A 73 -4.76 -3.57 -6.43
N LEU A 74 -4.12 -3.14 -5.34
CA LEU A 74 -2.79 -2.53 -5.34
C LEU A 74 -1.71 -3.47 -5.92
N LEU A 75 -1.79 -4.77 -5.60
CA LEU A 75 -0.87 -5.79 -6.15
C LEU A 75 -1.11 -6.05 -7.64
N LYS A 76 -2.37 -6.01 -8.10
CA LYS A 76 -2.72 -6.20 -9.52
C LYS A 76 -2.48 -4.94 -10.36
N GLY A 77 -2.64 -3.77 -9.76
CA GLY A 77 -2.71 -2.46 -10.41
C GLY A 77 -1.50 -1.59 -10.13
N GLY A 78 -0.29 -2.16 -10.04
CA GLY A 78 0.98 -1.48 -9.68
C GLY A 78 1.38 -0.23 -10.51
N SER A 79 0.52 0.26 -11.40
CA SER A 79 0.58 1.58 -12.01
C SER A 79 -0.82 2.04 -12.44
N ALA A 80 -1.71 2.30 -11.48
CA ALA A 80 -2.91 3.09 -11.76
C ALA A 80 -2.89 4.32 -10.85
N GLU A 81 -2.04 5.25 -11.24
CA GLU A 81 -2.40 6.66 -11.35
C GLU A 81 -3.87 6.92 -10.98
N ASN A 82 -4.10 7.58 -9.83
CA ASN A 82 -5.38 8.24 -9.55
C ASN A 82 -5.51 9.47 -10.46
N ASN A 83 -5.43 9.28 -11.77
CA ASN A 83 -6.10 10.14 -12.72
C ASN A 83 -7.54 9.69 -12.74
N LYS A 84 -8.31 10.25 -11.80
CA LYS A 84 -9.75 10.39 -11.97
C LYS A 84 -9.97 11.36 -13.12
N CYS A 85 -9.81 10.86 -14.34
CA CYS A 85 -10.18 11.56 -15.57
C CYS A 85 -11.60 11.14 -15.94
N GLY A 86 -12.45 12.14 -16.23
CA GLY A 86 -13.49 11.98 -17.23
C GLY A 86 -14.93 12.22 -16.78
N GLY A 87 -15.42 13.42 -17.07
CA GLY A 87 -16.82 13.71 -17.38
C GLY A 87 -17.34 14.97 -16.69
N CYS A 88 -17.61 16.11 -17.33
CA CYS A 88 -17.52 16.52 -18.72
C CYS A 88 -17.57 18.07 -18.71
N SER A 89 -16.65 18.72 -19.41
CA SER A 89 -16.87 20.10 -19.88
C SER A 89 -17.64 20.04 -21.19
N CYS A 90 -18.84 20.63 -21.24
CA CYS A 90 -19.39 21.30 -22.42
C CYS A 90 -20.73 21.95 -22.09
N GLY A 91 -20.88 23.26 -22.37
CA GLY A 91 -22.19 23.91 -22.45
C GLY A 91 -22.32 25.27 -21.76
N GLY A 92 -21.38 26.18 -22.02
CA GLY A 92 -21.71 27.61 -21.91
C GLY A 92 -22.85 27.94 -22.89
N SER A 93 -23.85 28.67 -22.43
CA SER A 93 -24.50 29.67 -23.29
C SER A 93 -23.68 30.94 -23.10
N CYS A 94 -22.75 31.19 -24.03
CA CYS A 94 -22.21 32.49 -24.47
C CYS A 94 -20.90 32.25 -25.24
#